data_AF-A0A8H8JCP7-F1
#
_entry.id   AF-A0A8H8JCP7-F1
#
_cell.length_a   1.000
_cell.length_b   1.000
_cell.length_c   1.000
_cell.angle_alpha   90.00
_cell.angle_beta   90.00
_cell.angle_gamma   90.00
#
_symmetry.space_group_name_H-M   'P 1'
#
loop_
_entity.id
_entity.type
_entity.pdbx_description
1 polymer ?
#
loop_
_entity_poly.entity_id
_entity_poly.type
_entity_poly.pdbx_seq_one_letter_code
_entity_poly.pdbx_strand_id
1 'polypeptide(L)'
;MSSALTRSPNTSIRPPEERSEAEQRWVSFQPYLHSKGYRLRPRYQPDWIPSWTTTSADPYDCEDSSNSLPLRRLDATRIADELQVVIKMLIPSSNDREGDQELEILQHFSSPPLKNDPANHVVPCLDSFPIPDVEGGMFFVMPLLGKYKNPPFYSISEIHDFLVQIFEGLEFLHKHDIAHCDIAPANIMMDKSPLYDQPSHPYHQHLTLDAKRPLYPKYSRSQKPVRYYYIDFGYAVWFKDSTTPREITGAVGKEIAPEQVREVTYDPFKVDIYQLGAILRRDLIPVRSLRFPVATHYAKSFPRNINR
;
A
#
# COMPACT_ATOMS: atom_id res chain seq x y z
N MET A 1 21.85 19.72 -37.36
CA MET A 1 22.23 20.92 -36.61
C MET A 1 21.36 21.00 -35.37
N SER A 2 22.01 21.01 -34.20
CA SER A 2 21.57 21.46 -32.86
C SER A 2 20.12 21.14 -32.44
N SER A 3 19.88 20.05 -31.71
CA SER A 3 19.94 19.92 -30.24
C SER A 3 18.96 20.81 -29.46
N ALA A 4 17.89 20.19 -28.95
CA ALA A 4 17.25 20.58 -27.69
C ALA A 4 16.61 19.32 -27.07
N LEU A 5 17.47 18.36 -26.73
CA LEU A 5 17.10 17.33 -25.75
C LEU A 5 16.97 18.06 -24.40
N THR A 6 15.74 18.06 -23.93
CA THR A 6 15.28 18.43 -22.59
C THR A 6 16.29 18.03 -21.53
N ARG A 7 16.97 19.03 -20.97
CA ARG A 7 17.67 18.90 -19.69
C ARG A 7 16.65 18.44 -18.65
N SER A 8 16.98 17.36 -17.94
CA SER A 8 16.31 16.96 -16.70
C SER A 8 16.15 18.18 -15.80
N PRO A 9 14.98 18.37 -15.14
CA PRO A 9 14.89 19.38 -14.11
C PRO A 9 15.90 19.02 -13.03
N ASN A 10 16.78 19.97 -12.70
CA ASN A 10 17.55 19.96 -11.46
C ASN A 10 16.60 19.62 -10.31
N THR A 11 16.61 18.39 -9.81
CA THR A 11 16.08 18.05 -8.49
C THR A 11 17.05 18.65 -7.47
N SER A 12 16.92 19.95 -7.25
CA SER A 12 17.36 20.56 -6.00
C SER A 12 16.68 19.75 -4.90
N ILE A 13 17.49 19.01 -4.13
CA ILE A 13 17.03 18.41 -2.88
C ILE A 13 16.56 19.60 -2.03
N ARG A 14 15.24 19.70 -1.81
CA ARG A 14 14.68 20.75 -0.96
C ARG A 14 15.29 20.64 0.44
N PRO A 15 15.56 21.76 1.12
CA PRO A 15 16.02 21.73 2.51
C PRO A 15 15.03 20.93 3.37
N PRO A 16 15.49 20.12 4.32
CA PRO A 16 14.61 19.31 5.18
C PRO A 16 13.66 20.17 6.04
N GLU A 17 14.00 21.46 6.25
CA GLU A 17 13.20 22.46 6.94
C GLU A 17 11.99 22.94 6.12
N GLU A 18 12.06 22.79 4.80
CA GLU A 18 11.01 23.27 3.91
C GLU A 18 10.01 22.17 3.58
N ARG A 19 8.74 22.57 3.58
CA ARG A 19 7.64 21.75 3.06
C ARG A 19 7.43 22.02 1.59
N SER A 20 7.23 20.96 0.82
CA SER A 20 6.71 21.06 -0.54
C SER A 20 5.28 21.62 -0.55
N GLU A 21 4.83 22.10 -1.72
CA GLU A 21 3.44 22.52 -1.93
C GLU A 21 2.43 21.42 -1.58
N ALA A 22 2.79 20.16 -1.88
CA ALA A 22 1.97 19.00 -1.53
C ALA A 22 1.82 18.83 -0.02
N GLU A 23 2.91 19.01 0.73
CA GLU A 23 2.89 18.96 2.19
C GLU A 23 2.11 20.12 2.77
N GLN A 24 2.29 21.34 2.24
CA GLN A 24 1.51 22.50 2.68
C GLN A 24 0.02 22.30 2.44
N ARG A 25 -0.37 21.64 1.35
CA ARG A 25 -1.77 21.25 1.11
C ARG A 25 -2.28 20.25 2.14
N TRP A 26 -1.46 19.30 2.59
CA TRP A 26 -1.86 18.40 3.68
C TRP A 26 -1.96 19.14 5.03
N VAL A 27 -1.03 20.05 5.30
CA VAL A 27 -1.05 20.91 6.51
C VAL A 27 -2.32 21.75 6.55
N SER A 28 -2.79 22.29 5.42
CA SER A 28 -4.04 23.07 5.40
C SER A 28 -5.27 22.24 5.78
N PHE A 29 -5.24 20.93 5.56
CA PHE A 29 -6.32 20.02 5.99
C PHE A 29 -6.16 19.51 7.42
N GLN A 30 -5.01 19.72 8.08
CA GLN A 30 -4.73 19.16 9.40
C GLN A 30 -5.82 19.47 10.44
N PRO A 31 -6.32 20.72 10.60
CA PRO A 31 -7.32 21.00 11.64
C PRO A 31 -8.64 20.25 11.40
N TYR A 32 -9.04 20.15 10.12
CA TYR A 32 -10.24 19.41 9.72
C TYR A 32 -10.07 17.90 9.94
N LEU A 33 -8.95 17.31 9.51
CA LEU A 33 -8.65 15.89 9.73
C LEU A 33 -8.58 15.55 11.22
N HIS A 34 -8.00 16.43 12.04
CA HIS A 34 -8.01 16.28 13.49
C HIS A 34 -9.43 16.31 14.07
N SER A 35 -10.30 17.22 13.58
CA SER A 35 -11.71 17.26 13.99
C SER A 35 -12.50 16.00 13.61
N LYS A 36 -12.04 15.27 12.58
CA LYS A 36 -12.58 13.96 12.17
C LYS A 36 -11.97 12.78 12.94
N GLY A 37 -11.06 13.04 13.88
CA GLY A 37 -10.44 12.00 14.71
C GLY A 37 -9.14 11.43 14.15
N TYR A 38 -8.48 12.13 13.23
CA TYR A 38 -7.23 11.69 12.60
C TYR A 38 -6.06 12.63 12.90
N ARG A 39 -5.02 12.11 13.55
CA ARG A 39 -3.80 12.85 13.90
C ARG A 39 -2.72 12.61 12.84
N LEU A 40 -2.28 13.69 12.19
CA LEU A 40 -1.13 13.65 11.28
C LEU A 40 0.21 13.67 12.03
N ARG A 41 1.28 13.21 11.39
CA ARG A 41 2.65 13.26 11.94
C ARG A 41 3.12 14.70 12.23
N PRO A 42 4.13 14.91 13.10
CA PRO A 42 4.64 16.24 13.44
C PRO A 42 4.92 17.11 12.23
N ARG A 43 5.54 16.56 11.17
CA ARG A 43 5.85 17.28 9.93
C ARG A 43 4.66 17.99 9.29
N TYR A 44 3.44 17.51 9.51
CA TYR A 44 2.21 18.05 8.92
C TYR A 44 1.37 18.89 9.90
N GLN A 45 1.92 19.24 11.07
CA GLN A 45 1.27 20.14 12.03
C GLN A 45 1.48 21.62 11.59
N PRO A 46 0.46 22.49 11.65
CA PRO A 46 0.58 23.89 11.20
C PRO A 46 1.74 24.65 11.84
N ASP A 47 2.01 24.37 13.12
CA ASP A 47 3.02 24.99 13.96
C ASP A 47 4.33 24.18 14.05
N TRP A 48 4.56 23.21 13.17
CA TRP A 48 5.75 22.36 13.27
C TRP A 48 7.05 23.15 13.11
N ILE A 49 7.91 22.88 14.08
CA ILE A 49 9.29 23.34 14.16
C ILE A 49 10.14 22.08 13.98
N PRO A 50 11.07 22.05 13.01
CA PRO A 50 11.87 20.85 12.77
C PRO A 50 12.66 20.45 14.01
N SER A 51 12.57 19.18 14.40
CA SER A 51 13.09 18.70 15.69
C SER A 51 14.60 18.91 15.87
N TRP A 52 15.36 18.92 14.78
CA TRP A 52 16.81 19.16 14.79
C TRP A 52 17.20 20.61 15.13
N THR A 53 16.32 21.58 14.91
CA THR A 53 16.60 23.00 15.21
C THR A 53 16.83 23.26 16.70
N THR A 54 16.30 22.38 17.57
CA THR A 54 16.42 22.49 19.02
C THR A 54 17.40 21.48 19.65
N THR A 55 17.86 20.49 18.88
CA THR A 55 18.61 19.33 19.40
C THR A 55 20.00 19.14 18.79
N SER A 56 20.39 19.96 17.80
CA SER A 56 21.64 19.81 17.02
C SER A 56 21.77 18.44 16.31
N ALA A 57 20.67 17.71 16.17
CA ALA A 57 20.63 16.44 15.45
C ALA A 57 20.83 16.66 13.94
N ASP A 58 21.30 15.62 13.23
CA ASP A 58 21.27 15.63 11.78
C ASP A 58 19.80 15.60 11.31
N PRO A 59 19.34 16.54 10.47
CA PRO A 59 17.99 16.53 9.93
C PRO A 59 17.59 15.19 9.31
N TYR A 60 18.52 14.51 8.61
CA TYR A 60 18.24 13.25 7.92
C TYR A 60 18.05 12.06 8.87
N ASP A 61 18.43 12.19 10.14
CA ASP A 61 18.19 11.21 11.19
C ASP A 61 16.86 11.48 11.95
N CYS A 62 16.20 12.59 11.66
CA CYS A 62 14.97 13.00 12.33
C CYS A 62 13.74 12.51 11.54
N GLU A 63 12.83 11.81 12.22
CA GLU A 63 11.60 11.26 11.64
C GLU A 63 10.78 12.34 10.89
N ASP A 64 10.69 13.52 11.47
CA ASP A 64 9.92 14.65 10.95
C ASP A 64 10.59 15.37 9.75
N SER A 65 11.73 14.87 9.27
CA SER A 65 12.31 15.26 7.97
C SER A 65 11.69 14.51 6.78
N SER A 66 11.04 13.36 7.04
CA SER A 66 10.60 12.44 5.99
C SER A 66 9.24 12.81 5.39
N ASN A 67 9.25 13.36 4.17
CA ASN A 67 8.08 13.43 3.28
C ASN A 67 8.09 12.24 2.32
N SER A 68 7.01 11.46 2.28
CA SER A 68 7.19 10.11 1.72
C SER A 68 5.97 9.42 1.12
N LEU A 69 4.86 10.13 0.93
CA LEU A 69 3.70 9.53 0.26
C LEU A 69 3.31 10.32 -0.99
N PRO A 70 2.70 9.65 -2.00
CA PRO A 70 2.23 10.32 -3.20
C PRO A 70 1.30 11.48 -2.88
N LEU A 71 1.21 12.46 -3.77
CA LEU A 71 0.47 13.71 -3.56
C LEU A 71 -0.93 13.54 -2.94
N ARG A 72 -1.66 12.49 -3.33
CA ARG A 72 -3.04 12.22 -2.90
C ARG A 72 -3.16 11.20 -1.75
N ARG A 73 -2.07 10.81 -1.09
CA ARG A 73 -2.08 9.87 0.04
C ARG A 73 -1.23 10.40 1.20
N LEU A 74 -1.70 10.22 2.42
CA LEU A 74 -0.92 10.52 3.61
C LEU A 74 -1.23 9.54 4.75
N ASP A 75 -0.22 9.21 5.53
CA ASP A 75 -0.39 8.42 6.74
C ASP A 75 -0.95 9.26 7.89
N ALA A 76 -1.76 8.63 8.74
CA ALA A 76 -2.30 9.24 9.94
C ALA A 76 -2.47 8.19 11.05
N THR A 77 -2.75 8.66 12.26
CA THR A 77 -3.18 7.82 13.37
C THR A 77 -4.62 8.14 13.72
N ARG A 78 -5.50 7.14 13.72
CA ARG A 78 -6.87 7.30 14.21
C ARG A 78 -6.82 7.44 15.74
N ILE A 79 -7.34 8.54 16.27
CA ILE A 79 -7.21 8.91 17.68
C ILE A 79 -7.99 7.94 18.59
N ALA A 80 -9.10 7.39 18.12
CA ALA A 80 -9.99 6.56 18.94
C ALA A 80 -9.35 5.25 19.43
N ASP A 81 -8.45 4.66 18.64
CA ASP A 81 -7.87 3.34 18.90
C ASP A 81 -6.38 3.23 18.54
N GLU A 82 -5.73 4.36 18.23
CA GLU A 82 -4.32 4.45 17.84
C GLU A 82 -3.96 3.61 16.58
N LEU A 83 -4.97 3.27 15.75
CA LEU A 83 -4.75 2.55 14.51
C LEU A 83 -4.00 3.43 13.50
N GLN A 84 -2.90 2.90 12.96
CA GLN A 84 -2.22 3.52 11.82
C GLN A 84 -3.04 3.34 10.54
N VAL A 85 -3.31 4.45 9.86
CA VAL A 85 -4.16 4.49 8.67
C VAL A 85 -3.49 5.25 7.52
N VAL A 86 -4.02 5.08 6.33
CA VAL A 86 -3.74 5.90 5.15
C VAL A 86 -5.00 6.64 4.76
N ILE A 87 -4.89 7.95 4.59
CA ILE A 87 -5.94 8.82 4.07
C ILE A 87 -5.63 9.08 2.60
N LYS A 88 -6.57 8.77 1.70
CA LYS A 88 -6.47 9.05 0.27
C LYS A 88 -7.48 10.14 -0.12
N MET A 89 -7.06 11.03 -1.02
CA MET A 89 -7.93 12.04 -1.63
C MET A 89 -8.47 11.52 -2.96
N LEU A 90 -9.79 11.39 -3.06
CA LEU A 90 -10.52 11.33 -4.32
C LEU A 90 -10.85 12.76 -4.75
N ILE A 91 -10.35 13.16 -5.92
CA ILE A 91 -10.64 14.46 -6.51
C ILE A 91 -11.25 14.17 -7.89
N PRO A 92 -12.54 14.48 -8.11
CA PRO A 92 -13.18 14.28 -9.40
C PRO A 92 -12.39 14.95 -10.54
N SER A 93 -12.29 14.26 -11.66
CA SER A 93 -11.57 14.71 -12.86
C SER A 93 -12.48 14.51 -14.06
N SER A 94 -12.56 15.51 -14.94
CA SER A 94 -13.26 15.37 -16.23
C SER A 94 -12.39 14.72 -17.30
N ASN A 95 -11.08 14.55 -17.04
CA ASN A 95 -10.08 14.21 -18.05
C ASN A 95 -9.69 12.73 -18.03
N ASP A 96 -9.84 12.06 -16.89
CA ASP A 96 -9.57 10.63 -16.71
C ASP A 96 -10.64 10.01 -15.82
N ARG A 97 -10.83 8.69 -15.97
CA ARG A 97 -11.76 7.89 -15.14
C ARG A 97 -11.07 7.29 -13.91
N GLU A 98 -9.84 7.71 -13.62
CA GLU A 98 -9.04 7.09 -12.56
C GLU A 98 -9.66 7.41 -11.19
N GLY A 99 -10.04 6.37 -10.47
CA GLY A 99 -10.63 6.48 -9.14
C GLY A 99 -12.13 6.74 -9.11
N ASP A 100 -12.80 6.89 -10.26
CA ASP A 100 -14.24 7.19 -10.37
C ASP A 100 -15.11 6.24 -9.54
N GLN A 101 -14.75 4.96 -9.55
CA GLN A 101 -15.50 3.90 -8.86
C GLN A 101 -14.79 3.40 -7.60
N GLU A 102 -13.57 3.86 -7.32
CA GLU A 102 -12.74 3.30 -6.25
C GLU A 102 -13.42 3.42 -4.89
N LEU A 103 -13.87 4.63 -4.52
CA LEU A 103 -14.51 4.84 -3.22
C LEU A 103 -15.79 4.01 -3.10
N GLU A 104 -16.59 3.94 -4.16
CA GLU A 104 -17.85 3.20 -4.15
C GLU A 104 -17.61 1.69 -4.00
N ILE A 105 -16.62 1.13 -4.70
CA ILE A 105 -16.21 -0.28 -4.58
C ILE A 105 -15.76 -0.56 -3.14
N LEU A 106 -14.89 0.29 -2.59
CA LEU A 106 -14.37 0.09 -1.24
C LEU A 106 -15.49 0.18 -0.19
N GLN A 107 -16.42 1.12 -0.31
CA GLN A 107 -17.59 1.23 0.58
C GLN A 107 -18.52 0.02 0.47
N HIS A 108 -18.77 -0.46 -0.75
CA HIS A 108 -19.60 -1.64 -1.00
C HIS A 108 -19.06 -2.87 -0.26
N PHE A 109 -17.77 -3.17 -0.42
CA PHE A 109 -17.13 -4.32 0.23
C PHE A 109 -16.84 -4.12 1.72
N SER A 110 -16.91 -2.88 2.21
CA SER A 110 -16.74 -2.56 3.64
C SER A 110 -18.05 -2.53 4.42
N SER A 111 -19.16 -2.87 3.76
CA SER A 111 -20.50 -2.91 4.36
C SER A 111 -20.96 -4.35 4.58
N PRO A 112 -21.71 -4.67 5.66
CA PRO A 112 -22.34 -5.98 5.82
C PRO A 112 -23.33 -6.28 4.68
N PRO A 113 -23.46 -7.55 4.23
CA PRO A 113 -22.77 -8.73 4.75
C PRO A 113 -21.34 -8.92 4.23
N LEU A 114 -20.96 -8.24 3.14
CA LEU A 114 -19.70 -8.47 2.41
C LEU A 114 -18.46 -8.22 3.26
N LYS A 115 -18.49 -7.24 4.16
CA LYS A 115 -17.40 -6.99 5.12
C LYS A 115 -17.02 -8.22 5.94
N ASN A 116 -17.99 -9.08 6.23
CA ASN A 116 -17.81 -10.25 7.09
C ASN A 116 -17.53 -11.53 6.28
N ASP A 117 -17.50 -11.46 4.95
CA ASP A 117 -17.19 -12.61 4.11
C ASP A 117 -15.68 -12.92 4.22
N PRO A 118 -15.29 -14.14 4.63
CA PRO A 118 -13.88 -14.48 4.78
C PRO A 118 -13.11 -14.44 3.46
N ALA A 119 -13.76 -14.60 2.30
CA ALA A 119 -13.15 -14.48 0.98
C ALA A 119 -13.00 -13.02 0.51
N ASN A 120 -13.55 -12.05 1.25
CA ASN A 120 -13.36 -10.63 0.96
C ASN A 120 -11.95 -10.19 1.35
N HIS A 121 -11.08 -10.11 0.35
CA HIS A 121 -9.72 -9.58 0.45
C HIS A 121 -9.60 -8.16 -0.12
N VAL A 122 -10.69 -7.40 -0.19
CA VAL A 122 -10.64 -5.97 -0.51
C VAL A 122 -10.22 -5.18 0.72
N VAL A 123 -9.31 -4.22 0.56
CA VAL A 123 -8.93 -3.33 1.67
C VAL A 123 -10.15 -2.61 2.24
N PRO A 124 -10.36 -2.61 3.56
CA PRO A 124 -11.52 -1.97 4.14
C PRO A 124 -11.42 -0.45 4.06
N CYS A 125 -12.50 0.19 3.60
CA CYS A 125 -12.80 1.60 3.83
C CYS A 125 -13.29 1.75 5.29
N LEU A 126 -12.43 2.35 6.12
CA LEU A 126 -12.69 2.55 7.55
C LEU A 126 -13.56 3.78 7.81
N ASP A 127 -13.44 4.80 6.96
CA ASP A 127 -14.19 6.05 7.02
C ASP A 127 -14.09 6.78 5.67
N SER A 128 -15.02 7.69 5.40
CA SER A 128 -15.00 8.58 4.26
C SER A 128 -15.79 9.85 4.53
N PHE A 129 -15.26 11.01 4.15
CA PHE A 129 -15.89 12.31 4.39
C PHE A 129 -15.44 13.35 3.35
N PRO A 130 -16.21 14.43 3.13
CA PRO A 130 -15.88 15.44 2.11
C PRO A 130 -14.56 16.16 2.37
N ILE A 131 -13.88 16.53 1.29
CA ILE A 131 -12.77 17.48 1.30
C ILE A 131 -13.36 18.90 1.34
N PRO A 132 -12.98 19.76 2.31
CA PRO A 132 -13.45 21.13 2.34
C PRO A 132 -13.15 21.87 1.04
N ASP A 133 -14.12 22.65 0.56
CA ASP A 133 -13.99 23.52 -0.62
C ASP A 133 -13.65 22.80 -1.94
N VAL A 134 -13.85 21.48 -2.02
CA VAL A 134 -13.69 20.69 -3.24
C VAL A 134 -14.99 19.96 -3.54
N GLU A 135 -15.75 20.45 -4.51
CA GLU A 135 -17.00 19.83 -4.94
C GLU A 135 -16.78 18.38 -5.41
N GLY A 136 -17.53 17.44 -4.84
CA GLY A 136 -17.38 16.01 -5.07
C GLY A 136 -16.07 15.39 -4.55
N GLY A 137 -15.17 16.18 -3.96
CA GLY A 137 -13.93 15.70 -3.38
C GLY A 137 -14.17 14.94 -2.08
N MET A 138 -13.57 13.76 -1.96
CA MET A 138 -13.73 12.89 -0.79
C MET A 138 -12.38 12.49 -0.22
N PHE A 139 -12.23 12.58 1.10
CA PHE A 139 -11.26 11.79 1.84
C PHE A 139 -11.84 10.41 2.09
N PHE A 140 -11.00 9.39 2.01
CA PHE A 140 -11.33 8.06 2.50
C PHE A 140 -10.13 7.41 3.16
N VAL A 141 -10.42 6.59 4.17
CA VAL A 141 -9.44 6.09 5.12
C VAL A 141 -9.38 4.57 5.02
N MET A 142 -8.15 4.06 4.94
CA MET A 142 -7.85 2.62 4.85
C MET A 142 -6.82 2.27 5.92
N PRO A 143 -6.72 1.01 6.38
CA PRO A 143 -5.64 0.59 7.25
C PRO A 143 -4.27 0.79 6.59
N LEU A 144 -3.26 1.15 7.37
CA LEU A 144 -1.88 1.14 6.91
C LEU A 144 -1.41 -0.32 6.79
N LEU A 145 -1.14 -0.77 5.56
CA LEU A 145 -0.70 -2.13 5.27
C LEU A 145 0.79 -2.17 4.88
N GLY A 146 1.36 -3.38 4.90
CA GLY A 146 2.73 -3.65 4.48
C GLY A 146 2.81 -4.42 3.16
N LYS A 147 3.95 -4.32 2.47
CA LYS A 147 4.20 -5.13 1.25
C LYS A 147 4.20 -6.62 1.62
N TYR A 148 3.47 -7.46 0.89
CA TYR A 148 3.32 -8.88 1.21
C TYR A 148 4.64 -9.67 1.25
N LYS A 149 5.66 -9.23 0.50
CA LYS A 149 7.02 -9.81 0.47
C LYS A 149 7.92 -9.36 1.62
N ASN A 150 7.44 -8.49 2.52
CA ASN A 150 8.22 -7.96 3.64
C ASN A 150 7.48 -8.22 4.96
N PRO A 151 8.00 -9.09 5.84
CA PRO A 151 9.26 -9.86 5.71
C PRO A 151 9.23 -10.89 4.57
N PRO A 152 10.35 -11.47 4.10
CA PRO A 152 10.31 -12.49 3.05
C PRO A 152 9.53 -13.74 3.50
N PHE A 153 9.11 -14.56 2.54
CA PHE A 153 8.52 -15.87 2.85
C PHE A 153 9.62 -16.85 3.29
N TYR A 154 9.39 -17.57 4.40
CA TYR A 154 10.37 -18.51 4.95
C TYR A 154 10.02 -19.98 4.74
N SER A 155 8.80 -20.29 4.31
CA SER A 155 8.38 -21.67 4.03
C SER A 155 7.40 -21.74 2.86
N ILE A 156 7.29 -22.92 2.26
CA ILE A 156 6.29 -23.22 1.23
C ILE A 156 4.88 -23.07 1.79
N SER A 157 4.67 -23.33 3.09
CA SER A 157 3.37 -23.15 3.73
C SER A 157 2.95 -21.68 3.76
N GLU A 158 3.88 -20.74 3.97
CA GLU A 158 3.57 -19.30 3.93
C GLU A 158 3.23 -18.84 2.51
N ILE A 159 3.91 -19.40 1.49
CA ILE A 159 3.61 -19.12 0.09
C ILE A 159 2.24 -19.69 -0.30
N HIS A 160 1.95 -20.92 0.12
CA HIS A 160 0.66 -21.56 -0.11
C HIS A 160 -0.49 -20.74 0.50
N ASP A 161 -0.35 -20.32 1.76
CA ASP A 161 -1.35 -19.46 2.43
C ASP A 161 -1.59 -18.14 1.69
N PHE A 162 -0.50 -17.49 1.25
CA PHE A 162 -0.59 -16.29 0.41
C PHE A 162 -1.35 -16.55 -0.91
N LEU A 163 -1.02 -17.65 -1.60
CA LEU A 163 -1.65 -18.01 -2.87
C LEU A 163 -3.15 -18.28 -2.71
N VAL A 164 -3.54 -19.01 -1.66
CA VAL A 164 -4.96 -19.27 -1.37
C VAL A 164 -5.72 -17.96 -1.18
N GLN A 165 -5.24 -17.08 -0.30
CA GLN A 165 -5.93 -15.82 0.00
C GLN A 165 -6.07 -14.88 -1.21
N ILE A 166 -5.04 -14.74 -2.04
CA ILE A 166 -5.14 -13.87 -3.23
C ILE A 166 -6.02 -14.50 -4.32
N PHE A 167 -6.03 -15.83 -4.48
CA PHE A 167 -6.95 -16.50 -5.42
C PHE A 167 -8.40 -16.37 -4.97
N GLU A 168 -8.68 -16.62 -3.68
CA GLU A 168 -10.01 -16.41 -3.08
C GLU A 168 -10.45 -14.95 -3.25
N GLY A 169 -9.55 -14.00 -2.99
CA GLY A 169 -9.82 -12.57 -3.15
C GLY A 169 -10.16 -12.17 -4.59
N LEU A 170 -9.44 -12.72 -5.57
CA LEU A 170 -9.70 -12.43 -6.98
C LEU A 170 -11.00 -13.07 -7.48
N GLU A 171 -11.24 -14.32 -7.12
CA GLU A 171 -12.51 -15.00 -7.40
C GLU A 171 -13.68 -14.22 -6.77
N PHE A 172 -13.52 -13.74 -5.54
CA PHE A 172 -14.51 -12.93 -4.84
C PHE A 172 -14.82 -11.64 -5.60
N LEU A 173 -13.80 -10.89 -6.05
CA LEU A 173 -14.01 -9.70 -6.89
C LEU A 173 -14.77 -10.04 -8.18
N HIS A 174 -14.33 -11.07 -8.88
CA HIS A 174 -14.91 -11.48 -10.17
C HIS A 174 -16.36 -11.94 -10.03
N LYS A 175 -16.70 -12.62 -8.94
CA LYS A 175 -18.07 -13.05 -8.60
C LYS A 175 -19.01 -11.86 -8.32
N HIS A 176 -18.48 -10.72 -7.92
CA HIS A 176 -19.21 -9.47 -7.70
C HIS A 176 -19.11 -8.52 -8.90
N ASP A 177 -18.73 -9.04 -10.06
CA ASP A 177 -18.69 -8.33 -11.33
C ASP A 177 -17.74 -7.12 -11.33
N ILE A 178 -16.63 -7.24 -10.60
CA ILE A 178 -15.57 -6.24 -10.52
C ILE A 178 -14.27 -6.83 -11.06
N ALA A 179 -13.68 -6.15 -12.04
CA ALA A 179 -12.32 -6.39 -12.50
C ALA A 179 -11.39 -5.32 -11.92
N HIS A 180 -10.22 -5.71 -11.42
CA HIS A 180 -9.26 -4.81 -10.76
C HIS A 180 -8.44 -3.99 -11.76
N CYS A 181 -8.05 -4.59 -12.89
CA CYS A 181 -7.34 -4.01 -14.04
C CYS A 181 -5.91 -3.48 -13.79
N ASP A 182 -5.48 -3.33 -12.53
CA ASP A 182 -4.09 -3.00 -12.16
C ASP A 182 -3.52 -3.94 -11.09
N ILE A 183 -3.60 -5.26 -11.27
CA ILE A 183 -2.99 -6.21 -10.33
C ILE A 183 -1.46 -6.17 -10.48
N ALA A 184 -0.79 -5.69 -9.44
CA ALA A 184 0.66 -5.54 -9.39
C ALA A 184 1.19 -5.78 -7.97
N PRO A 185 2.50 -6.03 -7.75
CA PRO A 185 3.02 -6.29 -6.42
C PRO A 185 2.85 -5.12 -5.44
N ALA A 186 2.72 -3.89 -5.95
CA ALA A 186 2.44 -2.71 -5.14
C ALA A 186 0.97 -2.62 -4.68
N ASN A 187 0.07 -3.35 -5.37
CA ASN A 187 -1.38 -3.32 -5.16
C ASN A 187 -1.89 -4.57 -4.43
N ILE A 188 -0.98 -5.42 -3.96
CA ILE A 188 -1.27 -6.49 -2.99
C ILE A 188 -0.51 -6.16 -1.72
N MET A 189 -1.22 -6.05 -0.60
CA MET A 189 -0.62 -5.72 0.70
C MET A 189 -1.07 -6.71 1.77
N MET A 190 -0.46 -6.61 2.94
CA MET A 190 -0.59 -7.52 4.06
C MET A 190 -0.83 -6.72 5.33
N ASP A 191 -1.79 -7.15 6.15
CA ASP A 191 -1.78 -6.76 7.55
C ASP A 191 -0.66 -7.52 8.26
N LYS A 192 0.46 -6.82 8.42
CA LYS A 192 1.67 -7.36 9.05
C LYS A 192 1.69 -7.16 10.56
N SER A 193 0.71 -6.45 11.13
CA SER A 193 0.70 -6.11 12.56
C SER A 193 0.87 -7.32 13.49
N PRO A 194 0.31 -8.53 13.20
CA PRO A 194 0.50 -9.69 14.06
C PRO A 194 1.94 -10.20 14.15
N LEU A 195 2.82 -9.79 13.21
CA LEU A 195 4.20 -10.25 13.15
C LEU A 195 5.15 -9.45 14.07
N TYR A 196 4.69 -8.32 14.62
CA TYR A 196 5.52 -7.39 15.40
C TYR A 196 4.89 -7.14 16.77
N ASP A 197 5.70 -6.76 17.76
CA ASP A 197 5.25 -6.38 19.10
C ASP A 197 5.09 -4.87 19.28
N GLN A 198 5.45 -4.09 18.26
CA GLN A 198 5.30 -2.65 18.22
C GLN A 198 5.03 -2.19 16.78
N PRO A 199 4.32 -1.07 16.58
CA PRO A 199 4.06 -0.51 15.26
C PRO A 199 5.35 -0.07 14.54
N SER A 200 5.33 -0.16 13.21
CA SER A 200 6.42 0.32 12.36
C SER A 200 6.19 1.76 11.93
N HIS A 201 7.27 2.48 11.63
CA HIS A 201 7.15 3.78 10.96
C HIS A 201 6.30 3.65 9.67
N PRO A 202 5.34 4.56 9.40
CA PRO A 202 4.40 4.43 8.28
C PRO A 202 5.04 4.26 6.90
N TYR A 203 6.10 5.03 6.64
CA TYR A 203 6.89 4.94 5.40
C TYR A 203 8.09 4.00 5.49
N HIS A 204 9.04 4.27 6.40
CA HIS A 204 10.19 3.41 6.70
C HIS A 204 9.79 2.21 7.55
N GLN A 205 8.94 1.35 7.00
CA GLN A 205 8.30 0.23 7.66
C GLN A 205 9.23 -0.86 8.25
N HIS A 206 10.54 -0.72 8.05
CA HIS A 206 11.61 -1.53 8.64
C HIS A 206 12.24 -0.88 9.88
N LEU A 207 11.71 0.27 10.33
CA LEU A 207 12.16 1.03 11.49
C LEU A 207 11.02 1.16 12.52
N THR A 208 11.41 1.45 13.76
CA THR A 208 10.52 1.90 14.84
C THR A 208 9.83 3.22 14.47
N LEU A 209 8.71 3.53 15.12
CA LEU A 209 7.92 4.74 14.84
C LEU A 209 8.72 6.05 14.81
N ASP A 210 9.74 6.17 15.67
CA ASP A 210 10.64 7.33 15.75
C ASP A 210 11.73 7.34 14.67
N ALA A 211 11.70 6.37 13.74
CA ALA A 211 12.69 6.13 12.70
C ALA A 211 14.13 5.85 13.22
N LYS A 212 14.33 5.54 14.51
CA LYS A 212 15.69 5.41 15.09
C LYS A 212 16.28 4.01 15.06
N ARG A 213 15.46 2.97 15.14
CA ARG A 213 15.95 1.59 15.30
C ARG A 213 15.35 0.66 14.25
N PRO A 214 16.12 -0.31 13.74
CA PRO A 214 15.57 -1.39 12.93
C PRO A 214 14.48 -2.17 13.68
N LEU A 215 13.42 -2.50 12.96
CA LEU A 215 12.30 -3.30 13.43
C LEU A 215 12.33 -4.67 12.75
N TYR A 216 12.36 -5.73 13.55
CA TYR A 216 12.39 -7.11 13.08
C TYR A 216 11.09 -7.83 13.43
N PRO A 217 10.59 -8.72 12.56
CA PRO A 217 9.44 -9.54 12.89
C PRO A 217 9.78 -10.45 14.07
N LYS A 218 8.90 -10.47 15.06
CA LYS A 218 8.98 -11.34 16.24
C LYS A 218 8.39 -12.72 15.99
N TYR A 219 7.42 -12.78 15.08
CA TYR A 219 6.72 -14.00 14.71
C TYR A 219 6.82 -14.24 13.20
N SER A 220 6.84 -15.51 12.80
CA SER A 220 6.64 -15.91 11.41
C SER A 220 5.14 -15.91 11.05
N ARG A 221 4.81 -15.96 9.76
CA ARG A 221 3.41 -16.06 9.32
C ARG A 221 2.77 -17.39 9.73
N SER A 222 3.58 -18.44 9.86
CA SER A 222 3.12 -19.72 10.38
C SER A 222 2.79 -19.70 11.88
N GLN A 223 3.41 -18.80 12.66
CA GLN A 223 3.11 -18.63 14.08
C GLN A 223 1.93 -17.67 14.32
N LYS A 224 1.81 -16.65 13.48
CA LYS A 224 0.76 -15.63 13.54
C LYS A 224 0.20 -15.41 12.12
N PRO A 225 -1.00 -15.94 11.83
CA PRO A 225 -1.64 -15.76 10.53
C PRO A 225 -1.76 -14.27 10.18
N VAL A 226 -1.58 -13.97 8.90
CA VAL A 226 -1.70 -12.62 8.34
C VAL A 226 -2.78 -12.61 7.27
N ARG A 227 -3.36 -11.45 7.01
CA ARG A 227 -4.38 -11.28 5.97
C ARG A 227 -3.83 -10.45 4.83
N TYR A 228 -4.04 -10.91 3.59
CA TYR A 228 -3.65 -10.19 2.38
C TYR A 228 -4.83 -9.43 1.79
N TYR A 229 -4.55 -8.31 1.14
CA TYR A 229 -5.55 -7.43 0.56
C TYR A 229 -5.15 -6.94 -0.82
N TYR A 230 -6.13 -6.91 -1.73
CA TYR A 230 -6.11 -6.08 -2.92
C TYR A 230 -6.36 -4.62 -2.52
N ILE A 231 -5.54 -3.72 -3.06
CA ILE A 231 -5.61 -2.28 -2.82
C ILE A 231 -5.55 -1.52 -4.15
N ASP A 232 -5.89 -0.22 -4.10
CA ASP A 232 -5.74 0.71 -5.23
C ASP A 232 -6.64 0.33 -6.42
N PHE A 233 -7.95 0.54 -6.24
CA PHE A 233 -8.99 0.27 -7.25
C PHE A 233 -9.15 1.43 -8.24
N GLY A 234 -8.10 2.24 -8.44
CA GLY A 234 -8.13 3.43 -9.29
C GLY A 234 -8.45 3.11 -10.76
N TYR A 235 -8.12 1.91 -11.23
CA TYR A 235 -8.44 1.44 -12.59
C TYR A 235 -9.53 0.36 -12.61
N ALA A 236 -10.12 0.03 -11.47
CA ALA A 236 -11.10 -1.03 -11.40
C ALA A 236 -12.40 -0.65 -12.12
N VAL A 237 -13.08 -1.65 -12.65
CA VAL A 237 -14.34 -1.49 -13.37
C VAL A 237 -15.38 -2.41 -12.76
N TRP A 238 -16.51 -1.81 -12.35
CA TRP A 238 -17.66 -2.50 -11.82
C TRP A 238 -18.79 -2.60 -12.86
N PHE A 239 -19.07 -3.82 -13.31
CA PHE A 239 -20.15 -4.14 -14.23
C PHE A 239 -21.47 -4.34 -13.48
N LYS A 240 -22.09 -3.24 -13.03
CA LYS A 240 -23.36 -3.28 -12.27
C LYS A 240 -24.56 -3.75 -13.09
N ASP A 241 -24.54 -3.50 -14.40
CA ASP A 241 -25.59 -3.91 -15.31
C ASP A 241 -25.20 -5.21 -16.01
N SER A 242 -25.90 -6.29 -15.67
CA SER A 242 -25.73 -7.62 -16.27
C SER A 242 -25.92 -7.67 -17.80
N THR A 243 -26.57 -6.66 -18.39
CA THR A 243 -26.77 -6.56 -19.84
C THR A 243 -25.60 -5.87 -20.55
N THR A 244 -24.75 -5.16 -19.81
CA THR A 244 -23.56 -4.53 -20.38
C THR A 244 -22.54 -5.61 -20.74
N PRO A 245 -22.00 -5.62 -21.99
CA PRO A 245 -20.93 -6.52 -22.35
C PRO A 245 -19.76 -6.37 -21.37
N ARG A 246 -19.21 -7.50 -20.89
CA ARG A 246 -18.04 -7.53 -20.00
C ARG A 246 -16.74 -7.25 -20.77
N GLU A 247 -16.72 -6.12 -21.46
CA GLU A 247 -15.62 -5.72 -22.31
C GLU A 247 -15.27 -4.25 -22.10
N ILE A 248 -13.98 -3.94 -22.12
CA ILE A 248 -13.46 -2.57 -22.05
C ILE A 248 -12.40 -2.35 -23.13
N THR A 249 -11.98 -1.09 -23.31
CA THR A 249 -10.95 -0.68 -24.26
C THR A 249 -9.82 0.06 -23.55
N GLY A 250 -8.63 0.09 -24.16
CA GLY A 250 -7.48 0.88 -23.70
C GLY A 250 -6.49 0.07 -22.86
N ALA A 251 -5.26 0.58 -22.74
CA ALA A 251 -4.20 -0.04 -21.95
C ALA A 251 -4.03 0.70 -20.63
N VAL A 252 -4.42 0.05 -19.54
CA VAL A 252 -4.31 0.57 -18.17
C VAL A 252 -3.59 -0.44 -17.29
N GLY A 253 -3.01 0.06 -16.19
CA GLY A 253 -2.28 -0.75 -15.22
C GLY A 253 -0.78 -0.85 -15.47
N LYS A 254 -0.05 -1.37 -14.47
CA LYS A 254 1.41 -1.50 -14.47
C LYS A 254 1.89 -2.70 -15.27
N GLU A 255 1.10 -3.78 -15.28
CA GLU A 255 1.36 -5.00 -16.04
C GLU A 255 0.35 -5.07 -17.19
N ILE A 256 0.81 -4.81 -18.42
CA ILE A 256 -0.06 -4.75 -19.60
C ILE A 256 -0.20 -6.14 -20.22
N ALA A 257 -1.44 -6.64 -20.32
CA ALA A 257 -1.76 -7.88 -20.99
C ALA A 257 -1.73 -7.73 -22.53
N PRO A 258 -1.40 -8.79 -23.31
CA PRO A 258 -1.26 -8.71 -24.77
C PRO A 258 -2.49 -8.17 -25.51
N GLU A 259 -3.69 -8.45 -25.01
CA GLU A 259 -4.97 -8.01 -25.56
C GLU A 259 -5.20 -6.49 -25.40
N GLN A 260 -4.66 -5.88 -24.34
CA GLN A 260 -4.83 -4.44 -24.06
C GLN A 260 -4.13 -3.55 -25.10
N VAL A 261 -3.13 -4.08 -25.81
CA VAL A 261 -2.32 -3.34 -26.79
C VAL A 261 -2.97 -3.33 -28.19
N ARG A 262 -4.01 -4.13 -28.42
CA ARG A 262 -4.53 -4.41 -29.77
C ARG A 262 -5.58 -3.41 -30.29
N GLU A 263 -5.83 -2.30 -29.58
CA GLU A 263 -6.88 -1.30 -29.90
C GLU A 263 -8.29 -1.92 -30.10
N VAL A 264 -8.54 -3.10 -29.55
CA VAL A 264 -9.83 -3.80 -29.56
C VAL A 264 -10.42 -3.85 -28.16
N THR A 265 -11.70 -4.19 -28.07
CA THR A 265 -12.32 -4.53 -26.79
C THR A 265 -11.75 -5.85 -26.25
N TYR A 266 -11.69 -5.98 -24.92
CA TYR A 266 -11.20 -7.18 -24.25
C TYR A 266 -11.93 -7.41 -22.92
N ASP A 267 -11.90 -8.66 -22.46
CA ASP A 267 -12.43 -9.09 -21.16
C ASP A 267 -11.44 -8.71 -20.03
N PRO A 268 -11.78 -7.73 -19.17
CA PRO A 268 -10.86 -7.28 -18.11
C PRO A 268 -10.68 -8.31 -17.00
N PHE A 269 -11.61 -9.27 -16.84
CA PHE A 269 -11.45 -10.35 -15.86
C PHE A 269 -10.31 -11.28 -16.28
N LYS A 270 -10.11 -11.52 -17.59
CA LYS A 270 -8.95 -12.27 -18.09
C LYS A 270 -7.64 -11.50 -17.96
N VAL A 271 -7.69 -10.18 -18.09
CA VAL A 271 -6.54 -9.31 -17.81
C VAL A 271 -6.10 -9.45 -16.36
N ASP A 272 -7.02 -9.47 -15.40
CA ASP A 272 -6.67 -9.72 -13.99
C ASP A 272 -5.96 -11.07 -13.80
N ILE A 273 -6.45 -12.15 -14.43
CA ILE A 273 -5.80 -13.47 -14.37
C ILE A 273 -4.39 -13.41 -14.96
N TYR A 274 -4.22 -12.74 -16.10
CA TYR A 274 -2.91 -12.55 -16.72
C TYR A 274 -1.95 -11.80 -15.79
N GLN A 275 -2.41 -10.66 -15.26
CA GLN A 275 -1.62 -9.80 -14.37
C GLN A 275 -1.23 -10.55 -13.09
N LEU A 276 -2.16 -11.28 -12.46
CA LEU A 276 -1.87 -12.12 -11.31
C LEU A 276 -0.83 -13.20 -11.67
N GLY A 277 -1.00 -13.90 -12.79
CA GLY A 277 -0.03 -14.90 -13.27
C GLY A 277 1.36 -14.30 -13.51
N ALA A 278 1.44 -13.10 -14.09
CA ALA A 278 2.68 -12.39 -14.34
C ALA A 278 3.41 -12.04 -13.04
N ILE A 279 2.70 -11.55 -12.01
CA ILE A 279 3.32 -11.25 -10.72
C ILE A 279 3.78 -12.53 -10.02
N LEU A 280 3.02 -13.62 -10.05
CA LEU A 280 3.42 -14.88 -9.41
C LEU A 280 4.67 -15.45 -10.06
N ARG A 281 4.74 -15.40 -11.39
CA ARG A 281 5.93 -15.80 -12.15
C ARG A 281 7.14 -14.94 -11.80
N ARG A 282 6.99 -13.63 -11.65
CA ARG A 282 8.12 -12.74 -11.34
C ARG A 282 8.58 -12.87 -9.89
N ASP A 283 7.63 -12.96 -8.97
CA ASP A 283 7.89 -12.73 -7.56
C ASP A 283 8.10 -14.02 -6.76
N LEU A 284 7.51 -15.14 -7.19
CA LEU A 284 7.61 -16.42 -6.49
C LEU A 284 8.46 -17.46 -7.23
N ILE A 285 8.60 -17.34 -8.56
CA ILE A 285 9.45 -18.23 -9.34
C ILE A 285 10.82 -17.56 -9.50
N PRO A 286 11.87 -18.01 -8.80
CA PRO A 286 13.16 -17.36 -8.90
C PRO A 286 13.73 -17.51 -10.30
N VAL A 287 14.06 -16.38 -10.92
CA VAL A 287 15.00 -16.35 -12.06
C VAL A 287 16.40 -16.56 -11.46
N ARG A 288 16.73 -17.83 -11.21
CA ARG A 288 17.94 -18.36 -10.53
C ARG A 288 17.95 -18.26 -8.99
N SER A 289 17.89 -19.45 -8.37
CA SER A 289 18.15 -19.81 -6.97
C SER A 289 17.06 -19.53 -5.93
N LEU A 290 16.26 -20.56 -5.63
CA LEU A 290 15.70 -20.78 -4.29
C LEU A 290 16.86 -20.89 -3.30
N ARG A 291 17.26 -19.79 -2.68
CA ARG A 291 18.07 -19.86 -1.45
C ARG A 291 17.10 -20.07 -0.30
N PHE A 292 16.67 -21.32 -0.11
CA PHE A 292 16.30 -21.73 1.24
C PHE A 292 17.56 -21.57 2.09
N PRO A 293 17.55 -20.79 3.19
CA PRO A 293 18.64 -20.86 4.15
C PRO A 293 18.66 -22.30 4.69
N VAL A 294 19.55 -23.12 4.15
CA VAL A 294 19.89 -24.40 4.74
C VAL A 294 20.37 -24.08 6.15
N ALA A 295 19.75 -24.67 7.16
CA ALA A 295 20.12 -24.51 8.55
C ALA A 295 21.57 -25.01 8.76
N THR A 296 22.56 -24.12 8.63
CA THR A 296 23.97 -24.43 8.92
C THR A 296 24.54 -23.58 10.06
N HIS A 297 23.71 -23.01 10.94
CA HIS A 297 24.20 -22.24 12.10
C HIS A 297 23.56 -22.60 13.45
N TYR A 298 23.38 -23.90 13.70
CA TYR A 298 23.24 -24.43 15.07
C TYR A 298 24.20 -25.59 15.31
N ALA A 299 25.48 -25.42 14.98
CA ALA A 299 26.53 -26.21 15.61
C ALA A 299 26.86 -25.53 16.95
N LYS A 300 26.22 -25.99 18.03
CA LYS A 300 26.59 -25.64 19.41
C LYS A 300 28.04 -26.06 19.63
N SER A 301 28.93 -25.08 19.78
CA SER A 301 30.26 -25.27 20.35
C SER A 301 30.09 -25.60 21.84
N PHE A 302 30.18 -26.89 22.19
CA PHE A 302 30.45 -27.30 23.56
C PHE A 302 31.95 -27.08 23.85
N PRO A 303 32.32 -26.34 24.91
CA PRO A 303 33.72 -26.26 25.31
C PRO A 303 34.20 -27.62 25.80
N ARG A 304 35.31 -28.10 25.23
CA ARG A 304 36.05 -29.25 25.77
C ARG A 304 36.63 -28.85 27.12
N ASN A 305 36.09 -29.44 28.19
CA ASN A 305 36.79 -29.46 29.47
C ASN A 305 38.07 -30.29 29.31
N ILE A 306 39.20 -29.59 29.42
CA ILE A 306 40.52 -30.17 29.68
C ILE A 306 40.64 -30.21 31.20
N ASN A 307 40.86 -31.40 31.76
CA ASN A 307 41.59 -31.61 33.01
C ASN A 307 42.14 -33.04 33.02
N ARG A 308 43.44 -33.15 32.74
CA ARG A 308 44.38 -33.91 33.56
C ARG A 308 45.12 -32.89 34.41
#